data_AF-A0A6G3XW25-F1
#
_entry.id   AF-A0A6G3XW25-F1
#
_cell.length_a   1.000
_cell.length_b   1.000
_cell.length_c   1.000
_cell.angle_alpha   90.00
_cell.angle_beta   90.00
_cell.angle_gamma   90.00
#
_symmetry.space_group_name_H-M   'P 1'
#
loop_
_entity.id
_entity.type
_entity.pdbx_description
1 polymer ?
#
loop_
_entity_poly.entity_id
_entity_poly.type
_entity_poly.pdbx_seq_one_letter_code
_entity_poly.pdbx_strand_id
1 'polypeptide(L)' 'KINFSGKLYNVVPYHVDESGLVDMEEVERLAKESQPKLIVAGWSAYPRQLDFAAFRRIADEVGAYL' A
#
# COMPACT_ATOMS: atom_id res chain seq x y z
N LYS A 1 -13.98 -11.13 -14.40
CA LYS A 1 -12.55 -10.82 -14.64
C LYS A 1 -12.36 -10.37 -16.09
N ILE A 2 -12.43 -9.06 -16.36
CA ILE A 2 -12.20 -8.45 -17.68
C ILE A 2 -11.41 -7.17 -17.41
N ASN A 3 -10.06 -7.25 -17.42
CA ASN A 3 -9.11 -6.13 -17.55
C ASN A 3 -7.68 -6.71 -17.59
N PHE A 4 -6.85 -6.25 -18.53
CA PHE A 4 -5.53 -6.78 -18.85
C PHE A 4 -4.50 -6.65 -17.70
N SER A 5 -4.70 -5.67 -16.80
CA SER A 5 -3.85 -5.43 -15.62
C SER A 5 -3.99 -6.49 -14.53
N GLY A 6 -5.18 -7.09 -14.36
CA GLY A 6 -5.42 -8.15 -13.36
C GLY A 6 -4.82 -9.51 -13.72
N LYS A 7 -4.20 -9.64 -14.90
CA LYS A 7 -3.42 -10.82 -15.32
C LYS A 7 -1.92 -10.66 -15.08
N LEU A 8 -1.43 -9.43 -14.90
CA LEU A 8 0.00 -9.12 -14.84
C LEU A 8 0.50 -8.87 -13.41
N TYR A 9 -0.37 -8.38 -12.52
CA TYR A 9 0.01 -8.04 -11.15
C TYR A 9 -1.05 -8.52 -10.14
N ASN A 10 -0.58 -8.99 -8.99
CA ASN A 10 -1.42 -9.27 -7.83
C ASN A 10 -1.55 -7.98 -7.00
N VAL A 11 -2.71 -7.33 -7.06
CA VAL A 11 -2.96 -6.08 -6.33
C VAL A 11 -3.61 -6.42 -5.01
N VAL A 12 -3.00 -5.93 -3.92
CA VAL A 12 -3.51 -6.06 -2.55
C VAL A 12 -3.87 -4.66 -2.06
N PRO A 13 -5.17 -4.31 -1.98
CA PRO A 13 -5.59 -3.01 -1.49
C PRO A 13 -5.49 -2.94 0.04
N TYR A 14 -5.14 -1.76 0.55
CA TYR A 14 -5.23 -1.38 1.95
C TYR A 14 -6.13 -0.13 2.07
N HIS A 15 -6.62 0.15 3.27
CA HIS A 15 -7.71 1.10 3.50
C HIS A 15 -7.31 2.24 4.43
N VAL A 16 -8.29 3.12 4.66
CA VAL A 16 -8.22 4.17 5.67
C VAL A 16 -9.05 3.76 6.88
N ASP A 17 -8.66 4.23 8.05
CA ASP A 17 -9.39 4.07 9.30
C ASP A 17 -10.65 4.98 9.35
N GLU A 18 -11.37 4.93 10.48
CA GLU A 18 -12.57 5.75 10.72
C GLU A 18 -12.26 7.27 10.73
N SER A 19 -11.01 7.66 11.00
CA SER A 19 -10.55 9.05 10.93
C SER A 19 -10.24 9.52 9.50
N GLY A 20 -10.29 8.59 8.54
CA GLY A 20 -9.93 8.81 7.15
C GLY A 20 -8.42 8.95 6.96
N LEU A 21 -7.61 8.39 7.86
CA LEU A 21 -6.17 8.27 7.70
C LEU A 21 -5.81 6.88 7.19
N VAL A 22 -4.75 6.75 6.38
CA VAL A 22 -4.27 5.43 5.96
C VAL A 22 -3.93 4.59 7.20
N ASP A 23 -4.47 3.38 7.26
CA ASP A 23 -4.15 2.43 8.31
C ASP A 23 -2.77 1.80 8.02
N MET A 24 -1.74 2.36 8.66
CA MET A 24 -0.37 1.89 8.48
C MET A 24 -0.13 0.50 9.08
N GLU A 25 -0.92 0.08 10.08
CA GLU A 25 -0.84 -1.27 10.63
C GLU A 25 -1.38 -2.30 9.63
N GLU A 26 -2.49 -1.96 8.94
CA GLU A 26 -3.02 -2.76 7.84
C GLU A 26 -2.01 -2.85 6.69
N VAL A 27 -1.39 -1.73 6.30
CA VAL A 27 -0.34 -1.70 5.27
C VAL A 27 0.81 -2.62 5.62
N GLU A 28 1.31 -2.55 6.86
CA GLU A 28 2.44 -3.38 7.32
C GLU A 28 2.08 -4.86 7.32
N ARG A 29 0.89 -5.23 7.85
CA ARG A 29 0.41 -6.62 7.85
C ARG A 29 0.30 -7.17 6.43
N LEU A 30 -0.35 -6.43 5.54
CA LEU A 30 -0.54 -6.85 4.15
C LEU A 30 0.79 -6.93 3.39
N ALA A 31 1.72 -6.02 3.64
CA ALA A 31 3.06 -6.07 3.06
C ALA A 31 3.81 -7.33 3.51
N LYS A 32 3.75 -7.69 4.81
CA LYS A 32 4.39 -8.90 5.35
C LYS A 32 3.78 -10.17 4.79
N GLU A 33 2.46 -10.26 4.72
CA GLU A 33 1.74 -11.44 4.20
C GLU A 33 1.89 -11.60 2.68
N SER A 34 1.86 -10.50 1.94
CA SER A 34 1.81 -10.52 0.48
C SER A 34 3.18 -10.38 -0.19
N GLN A 35 4.21 -9.96 0.56
CA GLN A 35 5.57 -9.72 0.07
C GLN A 35 5.60 -8.97 -1.28
N PRO A 36 4.98 -7.77 -1.35
CA PRO A 36 4.84 -7.05 -2.61
C PRO A 36 6.21 -6.59 -3.12
N LYS A 37 6.34 -6.44 -4.43
CA LYS A 37 7.55 -5.84 -5.03
C LYS A 37 7.48 -4.30 -5.09
N LEU A 38 6.28 -3.73 -4.96
CA LEU A 38 6.03 -2.30 -5.07
C LEU A 38 4.88 -1.93 -4.14
N ILE A 39 5.08 -0.90 -3.33
CA ILE A 39 4.05 -0.25 -2.53
C ILE A 39 3.74 1.09 -3.19
N VAL A 40 2.47 1.35 -3.50
CA VAL A 40 2.04 2.63 -4.09
C VAL A 40 1.48 3.49 -2.97
N ALA A 41 2.13 4.62 -2.67
CA ALA A 41 1.71 5.59 -1.67
C ALA A 41 1.27 6.91 -2.32
N GLY A 42 0.05 6.94 -2.87
CA GLY A 42 -0.51 8.14 -3.52
C GLY A 42 -1.91 7.89 -4.10
N TRP A 43 -2.81 8.84 -3.91
CA TRP A 43 -4.19 8.78 -4.39
C TRP A 43 -4.63 10.11 -4.98
N SER A 44 -5.52 10.05 -5.97
CA SER A 44 -6.11 11.23 -6.60
C SER A 44 -7.10 11.99 -5.70
N ALA A 45 -7.67 11.33 -4.69
CA ALA A 45 -8.73 11.87 -3.84
C ALA A 45 -8.46 11.69 -2.34
N TYR A 46 -7.20 11.86 -1.90
CA TYR A 46 -6.82 11.81 -0.49
C TYR A 46 -6.18 13.14 -0.08
N PRO A 47 -6.90 14.00 0.68
CA PRO A 47 -6.46 15.37 0.95
C PRO A 47 -5.46 15.47 2.11
N ARG A 48 -5.15 14.36 2.78
CA ARG A 48 -4.26 14.34 3.95
C ARG A 48 -2.82 14.08 3.54
N GLN A 49 -1.87 14.57 4.36
CA GLN A 49 -0.47 14.27 4.17
C GLN A 49 -0.21 12.80 4.50
N LEU A 50 0.55 12.12 3.64
CA LEU A 50 0.93 10.73 3.82
C LEU A 50 2.17 10.61 4.69
N ASP A 51 2.20 9.58 5.52
CA ASP A 51 3.39 9.21 6.28
C ASP A 51 4.36 8.41 5.40
N PHE A 52 5.04 9.14 4.50
CA PHE A 52 6.05 8.55 3.61
C PHE A 52 7.18 7.86 4.36
N ALA A 53 7.50 8.28 5.59
CA ALA A 53 8.52 7.64 6.40
C ALA A 53 8.07 6.24 6.85
N ALA A 54 6.81 6.09 7.26
CA ALA A 54 6.24 4.79 7.57
C ALA A 54 6.15 3.88 6.34
N PHE A 55 5.69 4.40 5.21
CA PHE A 55 5.67 3.63 3.96
C PHE A 55 7.07 3.16 3.55
N ARG A 56 8.08 4.04 3.69
CA ARG A 56 9.46 3.70 3.34
C ARG A 56 10.02 2.62 4.25
N ARG A 57 9.74 2.70 5.55
CA ARG A 57 10.13 1.68 6.52
C ARG A 57 9.57 0.31 6.17
N ILE A 58 8.26 0.24 5.87
CA ILE A 58 7.58 -1.00 5.50
C ILE A 58 8.14 -1.54 4.19
N ALA A 59 8.36 -0.68 3.19
CA ALA A 59 8.93 -1.06 1.91
C ALA A 59 10.33 -1.66 2.08
N ASP A 60 11.20 -1.01 2.85
CA ASP A 60 12.55 -1.51 3.12
C ASP A 60 12.52 -2.82 3.94
N GLU A 61 11.55 -3.00 4.85
CA GLU A 61 11.39 -4.24 5.64
C GLU A 61 11.02 -5.46 4.78
N VAL A 62 10.13 -5.28 3.79
CA VAL A 62 9.71 -6.36 2.88
C VAL A 62 10.50 -6.42 1.57
N GLY A 63 11.50 -5.53 1.39
CA GLY A 63 12.30 -5.44 0.18
C GLY A 63 11.52 -4.94 -1.06
N ALA A 64 10.46 -4.16 -0.85
CA ALA A 64 9.66 -3.54 -1.90
C ALA A 64 10.23 -2.18 -2.32
N TYR A 65 9.92 -1.78 -3.54
CA TYR A 65 10.03 -0.38 -3.96
C TYR A 65 8.91 0.45 -3.37
N LEU A 66 9.18 1.74 -3.15
CA LEU A 66 8.21 2.78 -2.81
C LEU A 66 8.22 3.87 -3.88
#